data_AF-A0A2V8PQQ0-F1
#
_entry.id   AF-A0A2V8PQQ0-F1
#
_cell.length_a   1.000
_cell.length_b   1.000
_cell.length_c   1.000
_cell.angle_alpha   90.00
_cell.angle_beta   90.00
_cell.angle_gamma   90.00
#
_symmetry.space_group_name_H-M   'P 1'
#
loop_
_entity.id
_entity.type
_entity.pdbx_description
1 polymer ?
#
loop_
_entity_poly.entity_id
_entity_poly.type
_entity_poly.pdbx_seq_one_letter_code
_entity_poly.pdbx_strand_id
1 'polypeptide(L)'
;MLIEEVKIGCTLAMLQCLDRPHRLAYILGEILDLPGGEAAEALDVDPSVLRKRLERARSAILAFTRSYCGLVSDDAACRCNRRVTAAVRLGRARPDALEFADRAVSFEEVRTAVRRAGEARRALEVHRTSRPRESSVELARRIVTAIDPDRG
;
A
#
# COMPACT_ATOMS: atom_id res chain seq x y z
N MET A 1 11.18 2.28 -14.64
CA MET A 1 11.31 3.20 -13.49
C MET A 1 10.03 3.99 -13.23
N LEU A 2 9.62 4.92 -14.10
CA LEU A 2 8.44 5.79 -13.83
C LEU A 2 7.10 5.08 -13.65
N ILE A 3 6.88 3.93 -14.30
CA ILE A 3 5.67 3.13 -14.08
C ILE A 3 5.59 2.67 -12.62
N GLU A 4 6.73 2.24 -12.07
CA GLU A 4 6.86 1.78 -10.70
C GLU A 4 6.68 2.94 -9.72
N GLU A 5 7.29 4.09 -10.03
CA GLU A 5 7.12 5.34 -9.25
C GLU A 5 5.64 5.71 -9.11
N VAL A 6 4.90 5.71 -10.23
CA VAL A 6 3.47 6.02 -10.23
C VAL A 6 2.66 4.95 -9.51
N LYS A 7 3.04 3.66 -9.62
CA LYS A 7 2.38 2.56 -8.93
C LYS A 7 2.53 2.70 -7.41
N ILE A 8 3.73 2.98 -6.92
CA ILE A 8 4.00 3.18 -5.49
C ILE A 8 3.31 4.46 -5.00
N GLY A 9 3.46 5.57 -5.71
CA GLY A 9 2.80 6.83 -5.36
C GLY A 9 1.28 6.73 -5.29
N CYS A 10 0.64 6.00 -6.23
CA CYS A 10 -0.81 5.83 -6.20
C CYS A 10 -1.28 4.88 -5.08
N THR A 11 -0.45 3.92 -4.70
CA THR A 11 -0.66 3.06 -3.53
C THR A 11 -0.69 3.91 -2.26
N LEU A 12 0.33 4.76 -2.08
CA LEU A 12 0.44 5.64 -0.92
C LEU A 12 -0.76 6.60 -0.85
N ALA A 13 -1.15 7.18 -1.98
CA ALA A 13 -2.33 8.04 -2.06
C ALA A 13 -3.63 7.30 -1.70
N MET A 14 -3.79 6.05 -2.14
CA MET A 14 -4.96 5.22 -1.84
C MET A 14 -5.10 4.95 -0.33
N LEU A 15 -3.99 4.73 0.39
CA LEU A 15 -4.02 4.49 1.85
C LEU A 15 -4.53 5.70 2.63
N GLN A 16 -4.38 6.91 2.09
CA GLN A 16 -4.90 8.12 2.73
C GLN A 16 -6.44 8.15 2.78
N CYS A 17 -7.12 7.32 1.98
CA CYS A 17 -8.57 7.15 2.04
C CYS A 17 -9.04 6.33 3.26
N LEU A 18 -8.15 5.62 3.94
CA LEU A 18 -8.46 4.97 5.23
C LEU A 18 -8.36 5.99 6.36
N ASP A 19 -9.22 5.87 7.37
CA ASP A 19 -9.02 6.61 8.62
C ASP A 19 -7.71 6.18 9.30
N ARG A 20 -7.26 6.97 10.28
CA ARG A 20 -5.96 6.79 10.94
C ARG A 20 -5.79 5.39 11.55
N PRO A 21 -6.74 4.89 12.37
CA PRO A 21 -6.61 3.55 12.96
C PRO A 21 -6.56 2.40 11.95
N HIS A 22 -7.37 2.46 10.88
CA HIS A 22 -7.39 1.42 9.85
C HIS A 22 -6.14 1.49 8.96
N ARG A 23 -5.67 2.71 8.65
CA ARG A 23 -4.43 2.94 7.89
C ARG A 23 -3.22 2.37 8.61
N LEU A 24 -3.10 2.62 9.92
CA LEU A 24 -2.02 2.08 10.75
C LEU A 24 -2.06 0.55 10.80
N ALA A 25 -3.23 -0.04 11.06
CA ALA A 25 -3.39 -1.49 11.07
C ALA A 25 -2.98 -2.11 9.73
N TYR A 26 -3.37 -1.49 8.61
CA TYR A 26 -3.02 -1.95 7.27
C TYR A 26 -1.52 -1.82 6.99
N ILE A 27 -0.89 -0.68 7.31
CA ILE A 27 0.55 -0.48 7.07
C ILE A 27 1.37 -1.51 7.84
N LEU A 28 1.09 -1.69 9.13
CA LEU A 28 1.85 -2.62 9.96
C LEU A 28 1.59 -4.08 9.54
N GLY A 29 0.32 -4.47 9.36
CA GLY A 29 -0.05 -5.86 9.10
C GLY A 29 0.14 -6.33 7.65
N GLU A 30 -0.01 -5.45 6.65
CA GLU A 30 0.05 -5.82 5.23
C GLU A 30 1.33 -5.37 4.55
N ILE A 31 1.74 -4.13 4.77
CA ILE A 31 2.86 -3.53 4.01
C ILE A 31 4.18 -3.94 4.64
N LEU A 32 4.26 -3.89 5.97
CA LEU A 32 5.44 -4.31 6.71
C LEU A 32 5.40 -5.79 7.12
N ASP A 33 4.27 -6.47 6.93
CA ASP A 33 4.06 -7.89 7.24
C ASP A 33 4.39 -8.22 8.72
N LEU A 34 4.14 -7.28 9.65
CA LEU A 34 4.39 -7.50 11.07
C LEU A 34 3.45 -8.57 11.62
N PRO A 35 3.94 -9.48 12.49
CA PRO A 35 3.08 -10.38 13.24
C PRO A 35 2.00 -9.62 14.01
N GLY A 36 0.79 -10.18 14.07
CA GLY A 36 -0.35 -9.50 14.69
C GLY A 36 -0.13 -9.10 16.15
N GLY A 37 0.68 -9.86 16.91
CA GLY A 37 1.07 -9.48 18.27
C GLY A 37 1.93 -8.22 18.30
N GLU A 38 2.99 -8.19 17.48
CA GLU A 38 3.90 -7.03 17.37
C GLU A 38 3.19 -5.78 16.85
N ALA A 39 2.32 -5.93 15.85
CA ALA A 39 1.53 -4.81 15.32
C ALA A 39 0.51 -4.29 16.34
N ALA A 40 -0.06 -5.17 17.18
CA ALA A 40 -1.00 -4.78 18.24
C ALA A 40 -0.26 -4.06 19.38
N GLU A 41 0.93 -4.55 19.75
CA GLU A 41 1.82 -3.92 20.73
C GLU A 41 2.27 -2.53 20.25
N ALA A 42 2.77 -2.40 19.01
CA ALA A 42 3.18 -1.12 18.44
C ALA A 42 2.02 -0.12 18.37
N LEU A 43 0.79 -0.63 18.25
CA LEU A 43 -0.42 0.18 18.26
C LEU A 43 -1.07 0.28 19.62
N ASP A 44 -0.50 -0.22 20.71
CA ASP A 44 -1.11 -0.19 22.06
C ASP A 44 -2.61 -0.51 22.03
N VAL A 45 -2.97 -1.64 21.40
CA VAL A 45 -4.34 -2.14 21.32
C VAL A 45 -4.39 -3.64 21.57
N ASP A 46 -5.56 -4.13 21.96
CA ASP A 46 -5.80 -5.56 22.03
C ASP A 46 -5.69 -6.23 20.63
N PRO A 47 -5.11 -7.43 20.50
CA PRO A 47 -5.00 -8.16 19.23
C PRO A 47 -6.34 -8.36 18.49
N SER A 48 -7.47 -8.45 19.21
CA SER A 48 -8.80 -8.53 18.60
C SER A 48 -9.24 -7.22 17.95
N VAL A 49 -8.83 -6.06 18.51
CA VAL A 49 -9.08 -4.74 17.93
C VAL A 49 -8.25 -4.57 16.67
N LEU A 50 -6.96 -4.92 16.71
CA LEU A 50 -6.09 -4.92 15.52
C LEU A 50 -6.72 -5.74 14.39
N ARG A 51 -7.11 -6.98 14.68
CA ARG A 51 -7.69 -7.91 13.70
C ARG A 51 -8.94 -7.33 13.03
N LYS A 52 -9.85 -6.76 13.80
CA LYS A 52 -11.07 -6.10 13.25
C LYS A 52 -10.74 -4.89 12.39
N ARG A 53 -9.79 -4.04 12.82
CA ARG A 53 -9.32 -2.89 12.02
C ARG A 53 -8.70 -3.37 10.71
N LEU A 54 -7.85 -4.38 10.77
CA LEU A 54 -7.17 -4.91 9.59
C LEU A 54 -8.16 -5.53 8.59
N GLU A 55 -9.16 -6.28 9.07
CA GLU A 55 -10.23 -6.84 8.24
C GLU A 55 -11.01 -5.75 7.47
N ARG A 56 -11.42 -4.69 8.17
CA ARG A 56 -12.13 -3.56 7.57
C ARG A 56 -11.26 -2.82 6.56
N ALA A 57 -9.99 -2.57 6.90
CA ALA A 57 -9.04 -1.93 6.00
C ALA A 57 -8.83 -2.72 4.71
N ARG A 58 -8.60 -4.05 4.82
CA ARG A 58 -8.50 -4.95 3.66
C ARG A 58 -9.73 -4.88 2.77
N SER A 59 -10.92 -4.88 3.38
CA SER A 59 -12.19 -4.83 2.65
C SER A 59 -12.34 -3.53 1.86
N ALA A 60 -12.00 -2.39 2.48
CA ALA A 60 -12.03 -1.09 1.83
C ALA A 60 -11.04 -0.98 0.66
N ILE A 61 -9.79 -1.42 0.85
CA ILE A 61 -8.78 -1.41 -0.22
C ILE A 61 -9.16 -2.35 -1.37
N LEU A 62 -9.70 -3.53 -1.04
CA LEU A 62 -10.15 -4.49 -2.05
C LEU A 62 -11.31 -3.91 -2.87
N ALA A 63 -12.30 -3.28 -2.23
CA ALA A 63 -13.39 -2.62 -2.93
C ALA A 63 -12.88 -1.53 -3.87
N PHE A 64 -12.00 -0.65 -3.39
CA PHE A 64 -11.41 0.41 -4.22
C PHE A 64 -10.64 -0.16 -5.42
N THR A 65 -9.76 -1.13 -5.19
CA THR A 65 -8.91 -1.68 -6.24
C THR A 65 -9.70 -2.47 -7.28
N ARG A 66 -10.79 -3.15 -6.92
CA ARG A 66 -11.72 -3.76 -7.88
C ARG A 66 -12.37 -2.74 -8.80
N SER A 67 -12.83 -1.63 -8.25
CA SER A 67 -13.53 -0.60 -9.03
C SER A 67 -12.59 0.19 -9.93
N TYR A 68 -11.36 0.45 -9.47
CA TYR A 68 -10.52 1.45 -10.11
C TYR A 68 -9.18 0.93 -10.65
N CYS A 69 -8.62 -0.18 -10.17
CA CYS A 69 -7.26 -0.60 -10.52
C CYS A 69 -7.21 -1.68 -11.60
N GLY A 70 -6.60 -1.36 -12.75
CA GLY A 70 -6.40 -2.29 -13.86
C GLY A 70 -5.53 -3.51 -13.60
N LEU A 71 -4.69 -3.46 -12.57
CA LEU A 71 -3.92 -4.63 -12.13
C LEU A 71 -4.86 -5.68 -11.51
N VAL A 72 -5.93 -5.23 -10.83
CA VAL A 72 -6.85 -6.08 -10.06
C VAL A 72 -8.10 -6.44 -10.84
N SER A 73 -8.65 -5.53 -11.65
CA SER A 73 -9.87 -5.71 -12.44
C SER A 73 -9.67 -5.30 -13.90
N ASP A 74 -10.24 -6.03 -14.84
CA ASP A 74 -10.12 -5.72 -16.27
C ASP A 74 -11.02 -4.56 -16.68
N ASP A 75 -12.18 -4.45 -16.04
CA ASP A 75 -13.19 -3.41 -16.25
C ASP A 75 -12.77 -2.06 -15.66
N ALA A 76 -11.82 -2.06 -14.72
CA ALA A 76 -11.27 -0.84 -14.17
C ALA A 76 -10.48 -0.07 -15.23
N ALA A 77 -10.53 1.27 -15.23
CA ALA A 77 -9.86 2.09 -16.25
C ALA A 77 -8.38 2.40 -15.94
N CYS A 78 -7.95 2.39 -14.67
CA CYS A 78 -6.58 2.78 -14.30
C CYS A 78 -5.55 1.82 -14.88
N ARG A 79 -4.48 2.34 -15.47
CA ARG A 79 -3.30 1.57 -15.88
C ARG A 79 -2.06 2.40 -15.57
N CYS A 80 -1.15 1.91 -14.72
CA CYS A 80 0.01 2.71 -14.27
C CYS A 80 0.88 3.16 -15.45
N ASN A 81 1.10 2.28 -16.43
CA ASN A 81 1.83 2.60 -17.66
C ASN A 81 1.18 3.71 -18.50
N ARG A 82 -0.15 3.91 -18.40
CA ARG A 82 -0.87 5.01 -19.06
C ARG A 82 -0.95 6.28 -18.20
N ARG A 83 -0.66 6.18 -16.90
CA ARG A 83 -0.72 7.31 -15.96
C ARG A 83 0.59 8.09 -15.84
N VAL A 84 1.71 7.55 -16.32
CA VAL A 84 3.03 8.18 -16.23
C VAL A 84 3.02 9.62 -16.74
N THR A 85 2.57 9.84 -17.98
CA THR A 85 2.56 11.18 -18.58
C THR A 85 1.76 12.18 -17.75
N ALA A 86 0.58 11.79 -17.28
CA ALA A 86 -0.25 12.64 -16.43
C ALA A 86 0.39 12.88 -15.05
N ALA A 87 1.02 11.86 -14.46
CA ALA A 87 1.69 11.98 -13.18
C ALA A 87 2.89 12.93 -13.25
N VAL A 88 3.70 12.86 -14.31
CA VAL A 88 4.81 13.78 -14.55
C VAL A 88 4.30 15.20 -14.74
N ARG A 89 3.29 15.40 -15.60
CA ARG A 89 2.69 16.72 -15.84
C ARG A 89 2.13 17.37 -14.57
N LEU A 90 1.57 16.55 -13.67
CA LEU A 90 0.99 17.01 -12.40
C LEU A 90 2.03 17.08 -11.27
N GLY A 91 3.32 16.84 -11.54
CA GLY A 91 4.38 16.85 -10.52
C GLY A 91 4.31 15.70 -9.51
N ARG A 92 3.49 14.68 -9.75
CA ARG A 92 3.35 13.49 -8.88
C ARG A 92 4.46 12.46 -9.08
N ALA A 93 5.25 12.59 -10.14
CA ALA A 93 6.42 11.78 -10.42
C ALA A 93 7.45 12.66 -11.14
N ARG A 94 8.72 12.58 -10.73
CA ARG A 94 9.82 13.36 -11.31
C ARG A 94 10.80 12.42 -12.02
N PRO A 95 10.91 12.46 -13.37
CA PRO A 95 11.79 11.57 -14.13
C PRO A 95 13.26 11.59 -13.72
N ASP A 96 13.72 12.75 -13.26
CA ASP A 96 15.07 13.07 -12.82
C ASP A 96 15.30 12.86 -11.32
N ALA A 97 14.24 12.66 -10.54
CA ALA A 97 14.28 12.56 -9.09
C ALA A 97 13.19 11.60 -8.57
N LEU A 98 13.38 10.31 -8.82
CA LEU A 98 12.47 9.27 -8.32
C LEU A 98 12.57 9.18 -6.80
N GLU A 99 11.42 9.16 -6.13
CA GLU A 99 11.35 9.12 -4.66
C GLU A 99 11.23 7.68 -4.15
N PHE A 100 10.65 6.77 -4.95
CA PHE A 100 10.26 5.44 -4.48
C PHE A 100 10.87 4.30 -5.29
N ALA A 101 10.90 4.41 -6.61
CA ALA A 101 11.26 3.30 -7.49
C ALA A 101 12.77 3.03 -7.51
N ASP A 102 13.18 1.84 -7.07
CA ASP A 102 14.58 1.38 -7.15
C ASP A 102 14.86 0.50 -8.39
N ARG A 103 13.81 -0.07 -8.99
CA ARG A 103 13.90 -0.98 -10.12
C ARG A 103 12.74 -0.80 -11.10
N ALA A 104 12.99 -1.14 -12.36
CA ALA A 104 11.94 -1.20 -13.35
C ALA A 104 11.15 -2.51 -13.22
N VAL A 105 9.83 -2.42 -13.40
CA VAL A 105 8.95 -3.59 -13.46
C VAL A 105 7.97 -3.41 -14.63
N SER A 106 7.68 -4.49 -15.35
CA SER A 106 6.65 -4.45 -16.39
C SER A 106 5.27 -4.41 -15.77
N PHE A 107 4.38 -3.58 -16.33
CA PHE A 107 2.98 -3.56 -15.94
C PHE A 107 2.32 -4.94 -16.10
N GLU A 108 2.64 -5.66 -17.17
CA GLU A 108 2.01 -6.96 -17.47
C GLU A 108 2.51 -8.07 -16.54
N GLU A 109 3.79 -8.03 -16.15
CA GLU A 109 4.35 -8.95 -15.14
C GLU A 109 3.66 -8.74 -13.79
N VAL A 110 3.51 -7.49 -13.35
CA VAL A 110 2.80 -7.16 -12.10
C VAL A 110 1.34 -7.58 -12.20
N ARG A 111 0.67 -7.32 -13.33
CA ARG A 111 -0.72 -7.73 -13.54
C ARG A 111 -0.86 -9.25 -13.42
N THR A 112 0.03 -10.01 -14.04
CA THR A 112 0.04 -11.47 -13.95
C THR A 112 0.21 -11.93 -12.50
N ALA A 113 1.15 -11.33 -11.75
CA ALA A 113 1.37 -11.65 -10.34
C ALA A 113 0.14 -11.36 -9.49
N VAL A 114 -0.45 -10.16 -9.63
CA VAL A 114 -1.66 -9.74 -8.91
C VAL A 114 -2.86 -10.65 -9.23
N ARG A 115 -2.98 -11.14 -10.47
CA ARG A 115 -4.11 -12.01 -10.87
C ARG A 115 -4.02 -13.43 -10.35
N ARG A 116 -2.81 -13.94 -10.13
CA ARG A 116 -2.59 -15.24 -9.47
C ARG A 116 -2.95 -15.21 -7.99
N ALA A 117 -3.06 -14.03 -7.37
CA ALA A 117 -3.49 -13.90 -5.99
C ALA A 117 -5.02 -13.95 -5.83
N GLY A 118 -5.47 -14.64 -4.78
CA GLY A 118 -6.87 -14.59 -4.32
C GLY A 118 -7.26 -13.20 -3.83
N GLU A 119 -8.56 -12.92 -3.74
CA GLU A 119 -9.13 -11.57 -3.61
C GLU A 119 -8.48 -10.67 -2.54
N ALA A 120 -8.46 -11.10 -1.27
CA ALA A 120 -7.83 -10.34 -0.18
C ALA A 120 -6.31 -10.15 -0.39
N ARG A 121 -5.65 -11.12 -1.03
CA ARG A 121 -4.23 -11.06 -1.36
C ARG A 121 -3.95 -10.14 -2.56
N ARG A 122 -4.90 -9.84 -3.45
CA ARG A 122 -4.65 -8.98 -4.62
C ARG A 122 -4.26 -7.57 -4.24
N ALA A 123 -4.99 -6.97 -3.29
CA ALA A 123 -4.68 -5.66 -2.74
C ALA A 123 -3.26 -5.64 -2.15
N LEU A 124 -2.92 -6.70 -1.40
CA LEU A 124 -1.61 -6.90 -0.80
C LEU A 124 -0.50 -7.13 -1.82
N GLU A 125 -0.73 -7.91 -2.89
CA GLU A 125 0.28 -8.16 -3.93
C GLU A 125 0.63 -6.90 -4.73
N VAL A 126 -0.29 -5.93 -4.83
CA VAL A 126 0.06 -4.60 -5.37
C VAL A 126 1.19 -3.98 -4.53
N HIS A 127 1.21 -4.20 -3.21
CA HIS A 127 2.17 -3.64 -2.26
C HIS A 127 3.42 -4.50 -2.07
N ARG A 128 3.29 -5.83 -1.96
CA ARG A 128 4.40 -6.77 -1.71
C ARG A 128 5.46 -6.81 -2.80
N THR A 129 5.16 -6.25 -3.97
CA THR A 129 6.16 -6.02 -5.02
C THR A 129 7.17 -4.91 -4.65
N SER A 130 7.00 -4.23 -3.52
CA SER A 130 7.85 -3.15 -2.98
C SER A 130 8.37 -3.55 -1.58
N ARG A 131 9.69 -3.47 -1.30
CA ARG A 131 10.31 -3.99 -0.04
C ARG A 131 11.10 -2.91 0.75
N PRO A 132 10.85 -2.71 2.06
CA PRO A 132 11.66 -1.86 2.96
C PRO A 132 12.80 -2.61 3.72
N ARG A 133 13.66 -1.89 4.48
CA ARG A 133 15.03 -2.31 4.90
C ARG A 133 15.41 -2.30 6.43
N GLU A 134 14.53 -2.16 7.44
CA GLU A 134 14.91 -2.00 8.88
C GLU A 134 14.21 -2.95 9.90
N SER A 135 14.66 -2.95 11.18
CA SER A 135 14.09 -3.70 12.32
C SER A 135 12.59 -3.39 12.54
N SER A 136 11.76 -4.43 12.63
CA SER A 136 10.31 -4.38 12.40
C SER A 136 9.52 -3.53 13.42
N VAL A 137 9.75 -3.71 14.72
CA VAL A 137 8.93 -3.07 15.78
C VAL A 137 9.29 -1.60 15.99
N GLU A 138 10.57 -1.26 15.98
CA GLU A 138 10.99 0.14 16.18
C GLU A 138 10.60 1.00 14.97
N LEU A 139 10.73 0.45 13.76
CA LEU A 139 10.20 1.07 12.56
C LEU A 139 8.68 1.28 12.67
N ALA A 140 7.94 0.29 13.18
CA ALA A 140 6.51 0.41 13.39
C ALA A 140 6.16 1.54 14.35
N ARG A 141 6.84 1.67 15.50
CA ARG A 141 6.61 2.75 16.47
C ARG A 141 6.89 4.14 15.88
N ARG A 142 7.98 4.27 15.11
CA ARG A 142 8.29 5.52 14.37
C ARG A 142 7.20 5.87 13.37
N ILE A 143 6.68 4.88 12.65
CA ILE A 143 5.57 5.06 11.70
C ILE A 143 4.29 5.47 12.42
N VAL A 144 3.97 4.86 13.56
CA VAL A 144 2.81 5.25 14.39
C VAL A 144 2.92 6.71 14.79
N THR A 145 4.07 7.14 15.29
CA THR A 145 4.31 8.54 15.70
C THR A 145 4.18 9.51 14.53
N ALA A 146 4.75 9.17 13.37
CA ALA A 146 4.68 10.03 12.19
C ALA A 146 3.26 10.11 11.62
N ILE A 147 2.53 9.00 11.63
CA ILE A 147 1.18 8.93 11.11
C ILE A 147 0.19 9.49 12.09
N ASP A 148 0.38 9.40 13.41
CA ASP A 148 -0.53 9.83 14.49
C ASP A 148 0.24 10.52 15.63
N PRO A 149 0.66 11.80 15.44
CA PRO A 149 1.50 12.51 16.40
C PRO A 149 0.74 12.99 17.64
N ASP A 150 -0.59 13.08 17.56
CA ASP A 150 -1.47 13.52 18.65
C ASP A 150 -1.84 12.37 19.60
N ARG A 151 -1.26 11.18 19.37
CA ARG A 151 -1.49 9.99 20.16
C ARG A 151 -0.71 10.06 21.47
N GLY A 152 -1.28 10.76 22.45
CA GLY A 152 -0.84 10.89 23.84
C GLY A 152 -2.02 10.83 24.80
#